data_AF-A0A9P3IPM2-F1
#
_entry.id   AF-A0A9P3IPM2-F1
#
_cell.length_a   1.000
_cell.length_b   1.000
_cell.length_c   1.000
_cell.angle_alpha   90.00
_cell.angle_beta   90.00
_cell.angle_gamma   90.00
#
_symmetry.space_group_name_H-M   'P 1'
#
loop_
_entity.id
_entity.type
_entity.pdbx_description
1 polymer ?
#
loop_
_entity_poly.entity_id
_entity_poly.type
_entity_poly.pdbx_seq_one_letter_code
_entity_poly.pdbx_strand_id
1 'polypeptide(L)'
;MPKSMRVVLSVMALTWMAWFPFFLFDTDWMGREVYRGEPSSADPAAVVRYQAGVRDGALGLLLFAVVQAATAFCLDPICIRFGPAIVWAAGNLLLATSLLATWLVTTAANSAAAAAAAAANIADAAAAAAAGAPAPAPAPGVGVGGGGGESVGVGDGAGWQEPSASVRAAALSVFAIAGASFAITGVVPYSITADQTAGSGAGQGLSMGILNLAIVCPQILVSLGAGPWDALFGGGNVPAFVLGALFAISAAVLSAWQLSKLPRSASPGLRRELPVH
;
A
#
# COMPACT_ATOMS: atom_id res chain seq x y z
N MET A 1 0.81 33.11 -7.10
CA MET A 1 0.94 31.81 -7.81
C MET A 1 -0.24 31.62 -8.76
N PRO A 2 -0.04 31.20 -10.03
CA PRO A 2 -1.11 30.96 -11.00
C PRO A 2 -2.14 29.93 -10.48
N LYS A 3 -3.40 30.06 -10.90
CA LYS A 3 -4.49 29.11 -10.53
C LYS A 3 -4.09 27.66 -10.82
N SER A 4 -3.50 27.44 -11.99
CA SER A 4 -3.01 26.15 -12.49
C SER A 4 -2.01 25.47 -11.53
N MET A 5 -1.00 26.22 -11.08
CA MET A 5 0.01 25.70 -10.15
C MET A 5 -0.59 25.37 -8.77
N ARG A 6 -1.58 26.13 -8.29
CA ARG A 6 -2.23 25.83 -6.99
C ARG A 6 -2.93 24.48 -7.03
N VAL A 7 -3.61 24.16 -8.13
CA VAL A 7 -4.26 22.86 -8.31
C VAL A 7 -3.23 21.74 -8.29
N VAL A 8 -2.12 21.88 -9.03
CA VAL A 8 -1.04 20.88 -9.03
C VAL A 8 -0.50 20.63 -7.61
N LEU A 9 -0.22 21.69 -6.84
CA LEU A 9 0.25 21.53 -5.46
C LEU A 9 -0.79 20.87 -4.55
N SER A 10 -2.07 21.20 -4.71
CA SER A 10 -3.15 20.56 -3.93
C SER A 10 -3.29 19.08 -4.26
N VAL A 11 -3.29 18.71 -5.56
CA VAL A 11 -3.34 17.30 -5.97
C VAL A 11 -2.09 16.56 -5.47
N MET A 12 -0.91 17.19 -5.54
CA MET A 12 0.34 16.61 -5.05
C MET A 12 0.28 16.35 -3.54
N ALA A 13 -0.13 17.34 -2.74
CA ALA A 13 -0.24 17.20 -1.31
C ALA A 13 -1.23 16.08 -0.92
N LEU A 14 -2.40 16.00 -1.57
CA LEU A 14 -3.37 14.93 -1.35
C LEU A 14 -2.82 13.55 -1.76
N THR A 15 -2.12 13.47 -2.89
CA THR A 15 -1.50 12.22 -3.36
C THR A 15 -0.47 11.72 -2.35
N TRP A 16 0.37 12.60 -1.80
CA TRP A 16 1.34 12.21 -0.78
C TRP A 16 0.68 11.85 0.55
N MET A 17 -0.36 12.58 0.98
CA MET A 17 -1.18 12.19 2.13
C MET A 17 -1.73 10.77 1.99
N ALA A 18 -2.13 10.37 0.78
CA ALA A 18 -2.62 9.02 0.50
C ALA A 18 -1.52 7.95 0.53
N TRP A 19 -0.29 8.28 0.17
CA TRP A 19 0.84 7.34 0.13
C TRP A 19 1.41 6.99 1.50
N PHE A 20 1.35 7.89 2.48
CA PHE A 20 2.02 7.65 3.76
C PHE A 20 1.58 6.40 4.51
N PRO A 21 0.28 6.06 4.61
CA PRO A 21 -0.13 4.82 5.23
C PRO A 21 0.57 3.61 4.61
N PHE A 22 0.68 3.57 3.28
CA PHE A 22 1.40 2.51 2.58
C PHE A 22 2.87 2.45 3.00
N PHE A 23 3.58 3.59 2.98
CA PHE A 23 5.01 3.61 3.35
C PHE A 23 5.30 3.28 4.82
N LEU A 24 4.36 3.57 5.71
CA LEU A 24 4.55 3.35 7.14
C LEU A 24 4.17 1.94 7.57
N PHE A 25 3.14 1.38 6.93
CA PHE A 25 2.42 0.23 7.48
C PHE A 25 2.30 -0.96 6.53
N ASP A 26 2.82 -0.93 5.30
CA ASP A 26 2.64 -2.03 4.33
C ASP A 26 3.22 -3.38 4.79
N THR A 27 4.45 -3.37 5.28
CA THR A 27 5.18 -4.57 5.74
C THR A 27 4.72 -5.01 7.12
N ASP A 28 4.40 -4.04 8.00
CA ASP A 28 3.76 -4.33 9.29
C ASP A 28 2.37 -4.94 9.07
N TRP A 29 1.61 -4.44 8.08
CA TRP A 29 0.31 -5.00 7.69
C TRP A 29 0.41 -6.44 7.21
N MET A 30 1.44 -6.76 6.43
CA MET A 30 1.71 -8.15 6.04
C MET A 30 2.02 -9.02 7.27
N GLY A 31 2.82 -8.51 8.21
CA GLY A 31 3.19 -9.20 9.44
C GLY A 31 2.02 -9.43 10.41
N ARG A 32 1.28 -8.37 10.73
CA ARG A 32 0.22 -8.36 11.73
C ARG A 32 -1.11 -8.84 11.18
N GLU A 33 -1.62 -8.26 10.10
CA GLU A 33 -2.97 -8.58 9.62
C GLU A 33 -3.02 -9.79 8.69
N VAL A 34 -2.05 -9.96 7.78
CA VAL A 34 -2.06 -11.09 6.84
C VAL A 34 -1.56 -12.36 7.51
N TYR A 35 -0.41 -12.28 8.17
CA TYR A 35 0.23 -13.41 8.86
C TYR A 35 -0.24 -13.61 10.31
N ARG A 36 -1.04 -12.68 10.87
CA ARG A 36 -1.55 -12.76 12.25
C ARG A 36 -0.45 -12.88 13.29
N GLY A 37 0.70 -12.28 13.00
CA GLY A 37 1.81 -12.18 13.93
C GLY A 37 1.66 -10.99 14.87
N GLU A 38 2.46 -10.97 15.91
CA GLU A 38 2.56 -9.83 16.83
C GLU A 38 4.04 -9.60 17.13
N PRO A 39 4.62 -8.45 16.75
CA PRO A 39 6.06 -8.19 16.94
C PRO A 39 6.48 -8.09 18.40
N SER A 40 5.57 -7.70 19.30
CA SER A 40 5.85 -7.46 20.73
C SER A 40 5.14 -8.45 21.66
N SER A 41 4.89 -9.69 21.21
CA SER A 41 4.25 -10.73 22.03
C SER A 41 5.24 -11.50 22.90
N ALA A 42 4.80 -11.88 24.10
CA ALA A 42 5.53 -12.84 24.93
C ALA A 42 5.58 -14.26 24.34
N ASP A 43 4.63 -14.58 23.44
CA ASP A 43 4.61 -15.82 22.67
C ASP A 43 5.64 -15.76 21.52
N PRO A 44 6.70 -16.59 21.53
CA PRO A 44 7.68 -16.63 20.45
C PRO A 44 7.05 -17.00 19.10
N ALA A 45 5.96 -17.77 19.11
CA ALA A 45 5.32 -18.21 17.89
C ALA A 45 4.63 -17.07 17.14
N ALA A 46 4.03 -16.11 17.85
CA ALA A 46 3.48 -14.89 17.26
C ALA A 46 4.55 -13.95 16.69
N VAL A 47 5.74 -13.86 17.32
CA VAL A 47 6.85 -13.06 16.80
C VAL A 47 7.39 -13.65 15.49
N VAL A 48 7.59 -14.96 15.43
CA VAL A 48 8.15 -15.56 14.21
C VAL A 48 7.13 -15.54 13.05
N ARG A 49 5.82 -15.67 13.31
CA ARG A 49 4.78 -15.37 12.31
C ARG A 49 4.88 -13.96 11.76
N TYR A 50 5.04 -12.98 12.63
CA TYR A 50 5.21 -11.58 12.21
C TYR A 50 6.43 -11.43 11.30
N GLN A 51 7.58 -12.02 11.68
CA GLN A 51 8.79 -11.98 10.87
C GLN A 51 8.63 -12.68 9.51
N ALA A 52 7.89 -13.79 9.45
CA ALA A 52 7.54 -14.44 8.18
C ALA A 52 6.72 -13.51 7.28
N GLY A 53 5.71 -12.83 7.84
CA GLY A 53 4.94 -11.84 7.11
C GLY A 53 5.76 -10.64 6.66
N VAL A 54 6.67 -10.12 7.49
CA VAL A 54 7.57 -9.02 7.09
C VAL A 54 8.49 -9.43 5.94
N ARG A 55 9.01 -10.66 5.93
CA ARG A 55 9.81 -11.19 4.81
C ARG A 55 9.02 -11.23 3.51
N ASP A 56 7.76 -11.65 3.58
CA ASP A 56 6.85 -11.63 2.45
C ASP A 56 6.46 -10.21 2.02
N GLY A 57 6.32 -9.29 2.97
CA GLY A 57 6.16 -7.86 2.70
C GLY A 57 7.37 -7.30 1.95
N ALA A 58 8.59 -7.71 2.31
CA ALA A 58 9.80 -7.34 1.57
C ALA A 58 9.82 -7.90 0.14
N LEU A 59 9.28 -9.11 -0.08
CA LEU A 59 9.05 -9.64 -1.43
C LEU A 59 7.99 -8.83 -2.19
N GLY A 60 6.95 -8.38 -1.49
CA GLY A 60 5.98 -7.41 -2.01
C GLY A 60 6.66 -6.11 -2.47
N LEU A 61 7.54 -5.53 -1.64
CA LEU A 61 8.32 -4.34 -1.99
C LEU A 61 9.26 -4.55 -3.18
N LEU A 62 9.83 -5.75 -3.34
CA LEU A 62 10.58 -6.10 -4.55
C LEU A 62 9.68 -6.07 -5.79
N LEU A 63 8.49 -6.67 -5.71
CA LEU A 63 7.52 -6.66 -6.80
C LEU A 63 7.03 -5.23 -7.10
N PHE A 64 6.78 -4.42 -6.07
CA PHE A 64 6.48 -2.99 -6.19
C PHE A 64 7.54 -2.29 -7.05
N ALA A 65 8.83 -2.49 -6.75
CA ALA A 65 9.92 -1.84 -7.47
C ALA A 65 9.99 -2.29 -8.94
N VAL A 66 9.81 -3.58 -9.20
CA VAL A 66 9.79 -4.13 -10.58
C VAL A 66 8.63 -3.54 -11.38
N VAL A 67 7.42 -3.54 -10.82
CA VAL A 67 6.23 -3.00 -11.51
C VAL A 67 6.32 -1.49 -11.66
N GLN A 68 6.87 -0.79 -10.68
CA GLN A 68 7.15 0.64 -10.78
C GLN A 68 8.09 0.94 -11.95
N ALA A 69 9.21 0.20 -12.06
CA ALA A 69 10.16 0.37 -13.15
C ALA A 69 9.51 0.06 -14.51
N ALA A 70 8.80 -1.06 -14.63
CA ALA A 70 8.10 -1.45 -15.85
C ALA A 70 7.07 -0.41 -16.28
N THR A 71 6.28 0.09 -15.32
CA THR A 71 5.27 1.12 -15.59
C THR A 71 5.94 2.40 -16.07
N ALA A 72 7.04 2.83 -15.44
CA ALA A 72 7.77 4.03 -15.82
C ALA A 72 8.23 4.03 -17.30
N PHE A 73 8.70 2.90 -17.82
CA PHE A 73 9.05 2.76 -19.26
C PHE A 73 7.86 2.99 -20.19
N CYS A 74 6.64 2.72 -19.74
CA CYS A 74 5.42 2.88 -20.54
C CYS A 74 4.71 4.23 -20.32
N LEU A 75 5.15 5.05 -19.35
CA LEU A 75 4.40 6.25 -18.96
C LEU A 75 4.35 7.33 -20.03
N ASP A 76 5.44 7.57 -20.74
CA ASP A 76 5.50 8.62 -21.77
C ASP A 76 4.50 8.35 -22.91
N PRO A 77 4.47 7.15 -23.53
CA PRO A 77 3.43 6.80 -24.50
C PRO A 77 2.00 6.97 -23.97
N ILE A 78 1.74 6.54 -22.72
CA ILE A 78 0.41 6.63 -22.09
C ILE A 78 0.01 8.10 -21.88
N CYS A 79 0.94 8.95 -21.43
CA CYS A 79 0.71 10.38 -21.22
C CYS A 79 0.45 11.12 -22.54
N ILE A 80 1.13 10.75 -23.62
CA ILE A 80 0.87 11.30 -24.95
C ILE A 80 -0.54 10.91 -25.43
N ARG A 81 -0.95 9.65 -25.19
CA ARG A 81 -2.22 9.11 -25.69
C ARG A 81 -3.45 9.62 -24.94
N PHE A 82 -3.37 9.75 -23.62
CA PHE A 82 -4.53 10.07 -22.76
C PHE A 82 -4.42 11.43 -22.07
N GLY A 83 -3.25 12.04 -22.07
CA GLY A 83 -2.96 13.30 -21.40
C GLY A 83 -2.57 13.10 -19.92
N PRO A 84 -1.59 13.85 -19.41
CA PRO A 84 -1.00 13.61 -18.09
C PRO A 84 -2.00 13.77 -16.93
N ALA A 85 -2.95 14.71 -17.01
CA ALA A 85 -3.98 14.89 -15.97
C ALA A 85 -4.85 13.64 -15.73
N ILE A 86 -5.23 12.94 -16.81
CA ILE A 86 -6.04 11.72 -16.73
C ILE A 86 -5.19 10.55 -16.24
N VAL A 87 -3.94 10.46 -16.70
CA VAL A 87 -2.99 9.44 -16.22
C VAL A 87 -2.73 9.60 -14.72
N TRP A 88 -2.57 10.83 -14.23
CA TRP A 88 -2.40 11.08 -12.79
C TRP A 88 -3.65 10.74 -11.98
N ALA A 89 -4.85 11.01 -12.52
CA ALA A 89 -6.10 10.60 -11.89
C ALA A 89 -6.21 9.07 -11.82
N ALA A 90 -5.87 8.36 -12.89
CA ALA A 90 -5.82 6.91 -12.93
C ALA A 90 -4.81 6.34 -11.92
N GLY A 91 -3.63 6.94 -11.82
CA GLY A 91 -2.64 6.56 -10.80
C GLY A 91 -3.19 6.68 -9.38
N ASN A 92 -3.88 7.77 -9.05
CA ASN A 92 -4.52 7.92 -7.75
C ASN A 92 -5.67 6.91 -7.53
N LEU A 93 -6.41 6.51 -8.56
CA LEU A 93 -7.41 5.44 -8.44
C LEU A 93 -6.77 4.05 -8.24
N LEU A 94 -5.63 3.78 -8.87
CA LEU A 94 -4.85 2.57 -8.61
C LEU A 94 -4.38 2.54 -7.15
N LEU A 95 -3.90 3.66 -6.62
CA LEU A 95 -3.53 3.78 -5.20
C LEU A 95 -4.73 3.55 -4.28
N ALA A 96 -5.87 4.18 -4.56
CA ALA A 96 -7.09 3.96 -3.78
C ALA A 96 -7.51 2.47 -3.79
N THR A 97 -7.40 1.83 -4.95
CA THR A 97 -7.70 0.40 -5.12
C THR A 97 -6.75 -0.46 -4.30
N SER A 98 -5.44 -0.21 -4.34
CA SER A 98 -4.47 -0.98 -3.55
C SER A 98 -4.71 -0.79 -2.05
N LEU A 99 -4.96 0.45 -1.61
CA LEU A 99 -5.23 0.74 -0.20
C LEU A 99 -6.52 0.08 0.28
N LEU A 100 -7.61 0.11 -0.49
CA LEU A 100 -8.86 -0.58 -0.11
C LEU A 100 -8.74 -2.11 -0.19
N ALA A 101 -7.92 -2.62 -1.11
CA ALA A 101 -7.66 -4.05 -1.23
C ALA A 101 -6.98 -4.63 0.02
N THR A 102 -6.23 -3.84 0.79
CA THR A 102 -5.67 -4.28 2.09
C THR A 102 -6.76 -4.77 3.05
N TRP A 103 -7.90 -4.08 3.14
CA TRP A 103 -9.03 -4.49 3.96
C TRP A 103 -9.67 -5.80 3.47
N LEU A 104 -9.80 -5.96 2.14
CA LEU A 104 -10.31 -7.21 1.54
C LEU A 104 -9.37 -8.39 1.82
N VAL A 105 -8.06 -8.18 1.72
CA VAL A 105 -7.07 -9.22 2.00
C VAL A 105 -7.05 -9.57 3.49
N THR A 106 -7.15 -8.60 4.38
CA THR A 106 -7.26 -8.84 5.84
C THR A 106 -8.50 -9.65 6.18
N THR A 107 -9.66 -9.31 5.61
CA THR A 107 -10.91 -10.06 5.85
C THR A 107 -10.86 -11.47 5.27
N ALA A 108 -10.28 -11.64 4.08
CA ALA A 108 -10.06 -12.95 3.47
C ALA A 108 -9.09 -13.81 4.31
N ALA A 109 -8.02 -13.22 4.82
CA ALA A 109 -7.11 -13.88 5.75
C ALA A 109 -7.92 -14.36 6.96
N ASN A 110 -8.60 -13.48 7.68
CA ASN A 110 -9.37 -13.85 8.89
C ASN A 110 -10.37 -14.98 8.63
N SER A 111 -11.08 -14.93 7.50
CA SER A 111 -12.04 -15.96 7.10
C SER A 111 -11.36 -17.33 6.86
N ALA A 112 -10.20 -17.34 6.18
CA ALA A 112 -9.45 -18.56 5.92
C ALA A 112 -8.93 -19.22 7.21
N ALA A 113 -8.45 -18.43 8.18
CA ALA A 113 -8.03 -18.97 9.46
C ALA A 113 -9.18 -19.49 10.30
N ALA A 114 -10.33 -18.80 10.32
CA ALA A 114 -11.52 -19.28 11.02
C ALA A 114 -11.99 -20.64 10.46
N ALA A 115 -11.98 -20.79 9.13
CA ALA A 115 -12.31 -22.06 8.48
C ALA A 115 -11.32 -23.17 8.84
N ALA A 116 -10.01 -22.88 8.86
CA ALA A 116 -8.98 -23.85 9.20
C ALA A 116 -9.06 -24.29 10.69
N ALA A 117 -9.30 -23.35 11.61
CA ALA A 117 -9.50 -23.65 13.02
C ALA A 117 -10.76 -24.49 13.26
N ALA A 118 -11.87 -24.19 12.56
CA ALA A 118 -13.08 -25.01 12.62
C ALA A 118 -12.83 -26.45 12.13
N ALA A 119 -12.08 -26.61 11.05
CA ALA A 119 -11.72 -27.93 10.53
C ALA A 119 -10.83 -28.72 11.52
N ALA A 120 -9.86 -28.07 12.17
CA ALA A 120 -9.01 -28.69 13.19
C ALA A 120 -9.84 -29.17 14.39
N ASN A 121 -10.75 -28.33 14.90
CA ASN A 121 -11.65 -28.70 16.01
C ASN A 121 -12.52 -29.92 15.67
N ILE A 122 -12.99 -30.04 14.42
CA ILE A 122 -13.76 -31.20 13.96
C ILE A 122 -12.86 -32.45 13.91
N ALA A 123 -11.63 -32.32 13.44
CA ALA A 123 -10.66 -33.43 13.39
C ALA A 123 -10.29 -33.93 14.79
N ASP A 124 -10.04 -33.01 15.74
CA ASP A 124 -9.75 -33.34 17.14
C ASP A 124 -10.95 -34.01 17.82
N ALA A 125 -12.17 -33.52 17.56
CA ALA A 125 -13.40 -34.15 18.05
C ALA A 125 -13.59 -35.56 17.48
N ALA A 126 -13.29 -35.75 16.19
CA ALA A 126 -13.34 -37.06 15.55
C ALA A 126 -12.28 -38.03 16.10
N ALA A 127 -11.08 -37.54 16.39
CA ALA A 127 -10.01 -38.31 17.01
C ALA A 127 -10.36 -38.71 18.46
N ALA A 128 -10.93 -37.80 19.26
CA ALA A 128 -11.39 -38.08 20.61
C ALA A 128 -12.53 -39.12 20.64
N ALA A 129 -13.47 -39.03 19.70
CA ALA A 129 -14.54 -40.02 19.53
C ALA A 129 -13.99 -41.40 19.13
N ALA A 130 -12.99 -41.45 18.24
CA ALA A 130 -12.33 -42.69 17.84
C ALA A 130 -11.50 -43.32 18.98
N ALA A 131 -10.97 -42.50 19.88
CA ALA A 131 -10.21 -42.95 21.06
C ALA A 131 -11.10 -43.47 22.21
N GLY A 132 -12.44 -43.41 22.09
CA GLY A 132 -13.36 -43.87 23.14
C GLY A 132 -13.36 -43.00 24.41
N ALA A 133 -12.81 -41.78 24.34
CA ALA A 133 -12.78 -40.86 25.46
C ALA A 133 -14.13 -40.12 25.60
N PRO A 134 -14.65 -39.88 26.82
CA PRO A 134 -15.86 -39.08 27.00
C PRO A 134 -15.64 -37.66 26.45
N ALA A 135 -16.67 -37.10 25.80
CA ALA A 135 -16.62 -35.80 25.13
C ALA A 135 -15.96 -34.72 26.03
N PRO A 136 -14.98 -33.95 25.53
CA PRO A 136 -14.29 -32.97 26.36
C PRO A 136 -15.26 -31.87 26.80
N ALA A 137 -15.32 -31.61 28.10
CA ALA A 137 -16.03 -30.46 28.65
C ALA A 137 -15.42 -29.15 28.09
N PRO A 138 -16.22 -28.10 27.85
CA PRO A 138 -15.69 -26.82 27.38
C PRO A 138 -14.67 -26.29 28.39
N ALA A 139 -13.41 -26.12 27.96
CA ALA A 139 -12.31 -25.73 28.83
C ALA A 139 -12.49 -24.28 29.34
N PRO A 140 -12.33 -24.02 30.65
CA PRO A 140 -12.15 -22.67 31.15
C PRO A 140 -10.69 -22.23 31.00
N GLY A 141 -10.49 -20.95 30.63
CA GLY A 141 -9.32 -20.12 30.94
C GLY A 141 -7.92 -20.71 30.74
N VAL A 142 -7.24 -20.21 29.69
CA VAL A 142 -5.83 -20.42 29.37
C VAL A 142 -4.91 -20.27 30.61
N GLY A 143 -4.21 -21.34 30.96
CA GLY A 143 -3.10 -21.35 31.92
C GLY A 143 -1.86 -21.99 31.28
N VAL A 144 -0.75 -21.27 31.29
CA VAL A 144 0.51 -21.58 30.60
C VAL A 144 1.45 -22.44 31.46
N GLY A 145 2.05 -23.46 30.85
CA GLY A 145 3.26 -24.16 31.30
C GLY A 145 3.61 -25.23 30.26
N GLY A 146 4.83 -25.52 29.83
CA GLY A 146 6.18 -25.12 30.22
C GLY A 146 7.12 -26.29 29.87
N GLY A 147 8.24 -26.02 29.19
CA GLY A 147 9.30 -26.99 28.84
C GLY A 147 9.46 -27.17 27.33
N GLY A 148 10.64 -27.29 26.74
CA GLY A 148 12.04 -27.34 27.16
C GLY A 148 12.86 -27.31 25.85
N GLY A 149 14.02 -26.66 25.85
CA GLY A 149 14.73 -26.29 24.62
C GLY A 149 15.43 -27.45 23.90
N GLU A 150 15.39 -27.39 22.57
CA GLU A 150 16.38 -27.98 21.67
C GLU A 150 16.53 -27.08 20.43
N SER A 151 17.74 -27.05 19.87
CA SER A 151 18.19 -26.13 18.83
C SER A 151 17.37 -26.23 17.54
N VAL A 152 16.59 -25.20 17.24
CA VAL A 152 15.73 -25.14 16.05
C VAL A 152 16.51 -24.58 14.87
N GLY A 153 16.82 -25.46 13.91
CA GLY A 153 17.23 -25.08 12.57
C GLY A 153 16.16 -24.20 11.90
N VAL A 154 16.61 -23.30 11.04
CA VAL A 154 15.73 -22.41 10.27
C VAL A 154 14.98 -23.25 9.22
N GLY A 155 13.82 -23.79 9.62
CA GLY A 155 12.90 -24.56 8.77
C GLY A 155 11.81 -25.24 9.61
N ASP A 156 10.54 -24.93 9.33
CA ASP A 156 9.33 -25.74 9.58
C ASP A 156 9.01 -26.19 11.03
N GLY A 157 9.48 -25.47 12.04
CA GLY A 157 9.42 -25.92 13.44
C GLY A 157 8.40 -25.25 14.35
N ALA A 158 7.46 -24.45 13.84
CA ALA A 158 6.54 -23.75 14.71
C ALA A 158 5.10 -23.98 14.29
N GLY A 159 4.32 -24.54 15.21
CA GLY A 159 2.95 -25.00 14.99
C GLY A 159 1.93 -23.88 14.73
N TRP A 160 2.14 -23.10 13.68
CA TRP A 160 1.17 -22.15 13.16
C TRP A 160 0.90 -22.40 11.68
N GLN A 161 -0.30 -22.04 11.25
CA GLN A 161 -0.69 -22.15 9.85
C GLN A 161 -0.36 -20.86 9.10
N GLU A 162 0.38 -20.99 8.01
CA GLU A 162 0.63 -19.90 7.08
C GLU A 162 -0.66 -19.44 6.37
N PRO A 163 -0.71 -18.19 5.88
CA PRO A 163 -1.80 -17.75 5.01
C PRO A 163 -1.89 -18.64 3.76
N SER A 164 -3.12 -18.95 3.34
CA SER A 164 -3.34 -19.68 2.09
C SER A 164 -2.65 -18.97 0.90
N ALA A 165 -2.21 -19.75 -0.08
CA ALA A 165 -1.51 -19.21 -1.26
C ALA A 165 -2.31 -18.11 -1.98
N SER A 166 -3.65 -18.19 -2.00
CA SER A 166 -4.52 -17.17 -2.59
C SER A 166 -4.51 -15.85 -1.81
N VAL A 167 -4.56 -15.89 -0.48
CA VAL A 167 -4.44 -14.71 0.39
C VAL A 167 -3.07 -14.06 0.21
N ARG A 168 -2.01 -14.86 0.19
CA ARG A 168 -0.63 -14.39 -0.04
C ARG A 168 -0.48 -13.75 -1.41
N ALA A 169 -0.98 -14.39 -2.47
CA ALA A 169 -0.97 -13.85 -3.83
C ALA A 169 -1.78 -12.54 -3.94
N ALA A 170 -2.95 -12.48 -3.29
CA ALA A 170 -3.75 -11.26 -3.23
C ALA A 170 -3.00 -10.13 -2.49
N ALA A 171 -2.33 -10.42 -1.38
CA ALA A 171 -1.50 -9.46 -0.67
C ALA A 171 -0.36 -8.93 -1.55
N LEU A 172 0.35 -9.79 -2.28
CA LEU A 172 1.41 -9.37 -3.21
C LEU A 172 0.87 -8.52 -4.38
N SER A 173 -0.35 -8.79 -4.85
CA SER A 173 -0.99 -7.97 -5.89
C SER A 173 -1.22 -6.52 -5.44
N VAL A 174 -1.44 -6.28 -4.14
CA VAL A 174 -1.56 -4.92 -3.58
C VAL A 174 -0.28 -4.12 -3.82
N PHE A 175 0.89 -4.73 -3.55
CA PHE A 175 2.19 -4.10 -3.79
C PHE A 175 2.45 -3.84 -5.27
N ALA A 176 2.07 -4.78 -6.15
CA ALA A 176 2.20 -4.62 -7.59
C ALA A 176 1.38 -3.41 -8.11
N ILE A 177 0.10 -3.33 -7.72
CA ILE A 177 -0.78 -2.22 -8.10
C ILE A 177 -0.25 -0.89 -7.57
N ALA A 178 0.21 -0.87 -6.32
CA ALA A 178 0.85 0.29 -5.73
C ALA A 178 2.10 0.70 -6.52
N GLY A 179 2.97 -0.23 -6.93
CA GLY A 179 4.16 0.07 -7.73
C GLY A 179 3.83 0.80 -9.03
N ALA A 180 2.78 0.35 -9.75
CA ALA A 180 2.30 1.01 -10.96
C ALA A 180 1.80 2.45 -10.67
N SER A 181 1.05 2.63 -9.59
CA SER A 181 0.59 3.95 -9.16
C SER A 181 1.75 4.88 -8.79
N PHE A 182 2.77 4.36 -8.11
CA PHE A 182 3.90 5.16 -7.65
C PHE A 182 4.76 5.65 -8.81
N ALA A 183 4.90 4.86 -9.88
CA ALA A 183 5.54 5.31 -11.11
C ALA A 183 4.85 6.57 -11.69
N ILE A 184 3.52 6.57 -11.74
CA ILE A 184 2.73 7.73 -12.19
C ILE A 184 2.98 8.94 -11.29
N THR A 185 2.94 8.73 -9.97
CA THR A 185 3.17 9.78 -8.96
C THR A 185 4.57 10.40 -9.08
N GLY A 186 5.58 9.58 -9.36
CA GLY A 186 6.97 10.02 -9.48
C GLY A 186 7.31 10.77 -10.78
N VAL A 187 6.45 10.70 -11.80
CA VAL A 187 6.74 11.28 -13.13
C VAL A 187 5.76 12.39 -13.49
N VAL A 188 4.46 12.10 -13.46
CA VAL A 188 3.44 12.95 -14.11
C VAL A 188 3.32 14.35 -13.50
N PRO A 189 3.33 14.54 -12.16
CA PRO A 189 3.22 15.87 -11.57
C PRO A 189 4.40 16.78 -11.94
N TYR A 190 5.60 16.20 -12.04
CA TYR A 190 6.81 16.91 -12.44
C TYR A 190 6.72 17.32 -13.91
N SER A 191 6.29 16.42 -14.81
CA SER A 191 6.06 16.75 -16.22
C SER A 191 5.03 17.86 -16.40
N ILE A 192 3.89 17.80 -15.70
CA ILE A 192 2.86 18.85 -15.71
C ILE A 192 3.42 20.20 -15.22
N THR A 193 4.25 20.18 -14.18
CA THR A 193 4.85 21.39 -13.61
C THR A 193 5.89 22.00 -14.55
N ALA A 194 6.71 21.16 -15.21
CA ALA A 194 7.68 21.60 -16.21
C ALA A 194 6.97 22.30 -17.39
N ASP A 195 5.92 21.69 -17.95
CA ASP A 195 5.16 22.24 -19.07
C ASP A 195 4.53 23.61 -18.75
N GLN A 196 4.03 23.78 -17.53
CA GLN A 196 3.43 25.04 -17.10
C GLN A 196 4.45 26.16 -16.87
N THR A 197 5.72 25.83 -16.69
CA THR A 197 6.78 26.78 -16.32
C THR A 197 7.78 27.05 -17.45
N ALA A 198 7.72 26.27 -18.53
CA ALA A 198 8.59 26.38 -19.71
C ALA A 198 8.56 27.77 -20.40
N GLY A 199 7.44 28.50 -20.32
CA GLY A 199 7.29 29.84 -20.91
C GLY A 199 7.56 31.00 -19.94
N SER A 200 7.77 30.72 -18.65
CA SER A 200 8.00 31.74 -17.62
C SER A 200 9.50 31.84 -17.36
N GLY A 201 10.19 32.78 -18.02
CA GLY A 201 11.65 32.95 -18.01
C GLY A 201 12.36 33.16 -16.65
N ALA A 202 11.71 32.87 -15.51
CA ALA A 202 12.26 33.04 -14.17
C ALA A 202 11.93 31.90 -13.17
N GLY A 203 11.26 30.81 -13.56
CA GLY A 203 10.46 30.05 -12.58
C GLY A 203 10.55 28.52 -12.51
N GLN A 204 11.23 27.82 -13.42
CA GLN A 204 11.12 26.35 -13.48
C GLN A 204 11.73 25.67 -12.24
N GLY A 205 12.96 26.03 -11.85
CA GLY A 205 13.60 25.48 -10.65
C GLY A 205 12.86 25.83 -9.36
N LEU A 206 12.39 27.08 -9.24
CA LEU A 206 11.61 27.53 -8.08
C LEU A 206 10.26 26.79 -7.97
N SER A 207 9.57 26.58 -9.09
CA SER A 207 8.29 25.87 -9.12
C SER A 207 8.45 24.39 -8.78
N MET A 208 9.53 23.75 -9.23
CA MET A 208 9.89 22.40 -8.82
C MET A 208 10.24 22.32 -7.32
N GLY A 209 10.94 23.33 -6.79
CA GLY A 209 11.18 23.46 -5.35
C GLY A 209 9.90 23.57 -4.54
N ILE A 210 8.95 24.39 -4.99
CA ILE A 210 7.63 24.53 -4.36
C ILE A 210 6.82 23.23 -4.46
N LEU A 211 6.94 22.49 -5.57
CA LEU A 211 6.31 21.17 -5.71
C LEU A 211 6.83 20.18 -4.65
N ASN A 212 8.15 20.16 -4.41
CA ASN A 212 8.74 19.33 -3.36
C ASN A 212 8.30 19.77 -1.95
N LEU A 213 8.04 21.06 -1.70
CA LEU A 213 7.45 21.49 -0.43
C LEU A 213 6.04 20.93 -0.22
N ALA A 214 5.26 20.75 -1.30
CA ALA A 214 3.96 20.07 -1.22
C ALA A 214 4.06 18.56 -0.93
N ILE A 215 5.27 17.99 -0.99
CA ILE A 215 5.56 16.62 -0.55
C ILE A 215 5.97 16.61 0.93
N VAL A 216 6.90 17.49 1.28
CA VAL A 216 7.51 17.54 2.62
C VAL A 216 6.51 18.01 3.69
N CYS A 217 5.65 18.99 3.40
CA CYS A 217 4.68 19.47 4.38
C CYS A 217 3.73 18.36 4.87
N PRO A 218 3.09 17.58 3.97
CA PRO A 218 2.38 16.35 4.35
C PRO A 218 3.24 15.35 5.12
N GLN A 219 4.50 15.15 4.74
CA GLN A 219 5.41 14.22 5.41
C GLN A 219 5.64 14.59 6.87
N ILE A 220 5.82 15.87 7.18
CA ILE A 220 5.98 16.36 8.55
C ILE A 220 4.71 16.07 9.36
N LEU A 221 3.53 16.37 8.81
CA LEU A 221 2.25 16.13 9.48
C LEU A 221 2.05 14.65 9.80
N VAL A 222 2.29 13.77 8.83
CA VAL A 222 2.07 12.33 9.03
C VAL A 222 3.13 11.71 9.94
N SER A 223 4.40 12.14 9.84
CA SER A 223 5.46 11.66 10.74
C SER A 223 5.14 11.98 12.20
N LEU A 224 4.61 13.17 12.49
CA LEU A 224 4.18 13.56 13.83
C LEU A 224 2.93 12.82 14.29
N GLY A 225 2.05 12.45 13.35
CA GLY A 225 0.79 11.76 13.62
C GLY A 225 0.91 10.24 13.77
N ALA A 226 1.97 9.62 13.24
CA ALA A 226 2.09 8.16 13.16
C ALA A 226 2.05 7.45 14.52
N GLY A 227 2.80 7.95 15.51
CA GLY A 227 2.81 7.36 16.86
C GLY A 227 1.44 7.44 17.57
N PRO A 228 0.83 8.64 17.68
CA PRO A 228 -0.52 8.77 18.24
C PRO A 228 -1.57 7.96 17.47
N TRP A 229 -1.45 7.88 16.14
CA TRP A 229 -2.34 7.07 15.30
C TRP A 229 -2.25 5.58 15.65
N ASP A 230 -1.04 5.05 15.73
CA ASP A 230 -0.78 3.64 16.09
C ASP A 230 -1.38 3.30 17.47
N ALA A 231 -1.25 4.21 18.44
CA ALA A 231 -1.85 4.06 19.77
C ALA A 231 -3.39 4.11 19.75
N LEU A 232 -4.01 4.91 18.87
CA LEU A 232 -5.47 5.02 18.76
C LEU A 232 -6.13 3.76 18.20
N PHE A 233 -5.46 3.06 17.28
CA PHE A 233 -5.98 1.88 16.62
C PHE A 233 -5.36 0.57 17.11
N GLY A 234 -4.58 0.63 18.19
CA GLY A 234 -4.00 -0.55 18.85
C GLY A 234 -3.09 -1.37 17.94
N GLY A 235 -2.33 -0.72 17.07
CA GLY A 235 -1.46 -1.39 16.08
C GLY A 235 -2.17 -1.85 14.81
N GLY A 236 -3.46 -1.54 14.62
CA GLY A 236 -4.19 -1.87 13.41
C GLY A 236 -3.92 -0.90 12.26
N ASN A 237 -3.49 -1.43 11.12
CA ASN A 237 -3.03 -0.67 9.96
C ASN A 237 -4.17 -0.27 9.00
N VAL A 238 -5.22 -1.08 8.93
CA VAL A 238 -6.31 -0.91 7.95
C VAL A 238 -7.02 0.45 8.02
N PRO A 239 -7.31 1.04 9.20
CA PRO A 239 -7.89 2.38 9.28
C PRO A 239 -7.03 3.44 8.57
N ALA A 240 -5.71 3.33 8.63
CA ALA A 240 -4.79 4.25 7.97
C ALA A 240 -4.92 4.13 6.45
N PHE A 241 -4.97 2.89 5.93
CA PHE A 241 -5.16 2.66 4.49
C PHE A 241 -6.50 3.18 3.97
N VAL A 242 -7.59 3.01 4.72
CA VAL A 242 -8.90 3.55 4.35
C VAL A 242 -8.86 5.08 4.28
N LEU A 243 -8.26 5.75 5.27
CA LEU A 243 -8.08 7.20 5.23
C LEU A 243 -7.23 7.63 4.03
N GLY A 244 -6.15 6.91 3.75
CA GLY A 244 -5.31 7.12 2.56
C GLY A 244 -6.10 6.98 1.26
N ALA A 245 -6.99 5.99 1.15
CA ALA A 245 -7.84 5.80 -0.02
C ALA A 245 -8.79 6.97 -0.26
N LEU A 246 -9.34 7.59 0.80
CA LEU A 246 -10.16 8.79 0.69
C LEU A 246 -9.37 9.98 0.13
N PHE A 247 -8.12 10.16 0.58
CA PHE A 247 -7.22 11.16 0.01
C PHE A 247 -6.89 10.89 -1.45
N ALA A 248 -6.63 9.62 -1.81
CA ALA A 248 -6.35 9.21 -3.18
C ALA A 248 -7.55 9.47 -4.12
N ILE A 249 -8.77 9.11 -3.69
CA ILE A 249 -10.00 9.39 -4.46
C ILE A 249 -10.19 10.90 -4.64
N SER A 250 -9.96 11.68 -3.58
CA SER A 250 -10.05 13.15 -3.64
C SER A 250 -9.04 13.74 -4.63
N ALA A 251 -7.79 13.24 -4.62
CA ALA A 251 -6.75 13.63 -5.57
C ALA A 251 -7.11 13.23 -7.00
N ALA A 252 -7.66 12.04 -7.21
CA ALA A 252 -8.10 11.57 -8.52
C ALA A 252 -9.20 12.47 -9.11
N VAL A 253 -10.23 12.80 -8.32
CA VAL A 253 -11.31 13.70 -8.74
C VAL A 253 -10.76 15.08 -9.06
N LEU A 254 -9.89 15.63 -8.21
CA LEU A 254 -9.30 16.95 -8.40
C LEU A 254 -8.43 17.01 -9.67
N SER A 255 -7.62 15.98 -9.91
CA SER A 255 -6.81 15.83 -11.13
C SER A 255 -7.69 15.74 -12.38
N ALA A 256 -8.68 14.84 -12.37
CA ALA A 256 -9.56 14.62 -13.51
C ALA A 256 -10.43 15.85 -13.84
N TRP A 257 -10.86 16.62 -12.83
CA TRP A 257 -11.81 17.71 -13.04
C TRP A 257 -11.16 19.08 -13.26
N GLN A 258 -10.04 19.36 -12.58
CA GLN A 258 -9.41 20.69 -12.65
C GLN A 258 -8.18 20.71 -13.56
N LEU A 259 -7.36 19.66 -13.57
CA LEU A 259 -6.16 19.65 -14.43
C LEU A 259 -6.49 19.39 -15.90
N SER A 260 -7.53 18.59 -16.18
CA SER A 260 -7.98 18.34 -17.56
C SER A 260 -8.50 19.59 -18.27
N LYS A 261 -8.93 20.61 -17.52
CA LYS A 261 -9.47 21.88 -18.04
C LYS A 261 -8.41 22.96 -18.23
N LEU A 262 -7.16 22.71 -17.83
CA LEU A 262 -6.11 23.71 -17.96
C LEU A 262 -5.67 23.84 -19.42
N PRO A 263 -5.48 25.08 -19.93
CA PRO A 263 -4.89 25.29 -21.25
C PRO A 263 -3.51 24.64 -21.29
N ARG A 264 -3.32 23.67 -22.19
CA ARG A 264 -1.98 23.16 -22.48
C ARG A 264 -1.18 24.31 -23.08
N SER A 265 -0.07 24.69 -22.44
CA SER A 265 0.86 25.62 -23.06
C SER A 265 1.40 24.92 -24.30
N ALA A 266 0.90 25.31 -25.48
CA ALA A 266 1.42 24.79 -26.74
C ALA A 266 2.86 25.26 -26.84
N SER A 267 3.83 24.36 -26.63
CA SER A 267 5.22 24.63 -26.96
C SER A 267 5.28 24.95 -28.46
N PRO A 268 5.66 26.18 -28.87
CA PRO A 268 5.72 26.56 -30.28
C PRO A 268 6.83 25.81 -31.07
N GLY A 269 7.67 25.03 -30.37
CA GLY A 269 8.85 24.38 -30.94
C GLY A 269 8.65 22.95 -31.46
N LEU A 270 7.66 22.19 -30.98
CA LEU A 270 7.53 20.75 -31.31
C LEU A 270 6.46 20.43 -32.37
N ARG A 271 5.99 21.43 -33.11
CA ARG A 271 5.11 21.24 -34.28
C ARG A 271 5.82 21.51 -35.62
N ARG A 272 7.12 21.81 -35.61
CA ARG A 272 7.90 22.18 -36.80
C ARG A 272 8.73 21.05 -37.44
N GLU A 273 8.75 19.85 -36.89
CA GLU A 273 9.63 18.77 -37.39
C GLU A 273 8.91 17.49 -37.84
N LEU A 274 7.65 17.57 -38.27
CA LEU A 274 7.09 16.53 -39.12
C LEU A 274 7.20 16.99 -40.58
N PRO A 275 8.18 16.48 -41.36
CA PRO A 275 8.13 16.63 -42.80
C PRO A 275 6.87 15.91 -43.29
N VAL A 276 5.94 16.71 -43.81
CA VAL A 276 4.86 16.20 -44.65
C VAL A 276 5.53 15.75 -45.95
N HIS A 277 5.74 14.44 -46.08
CA HIS A 277 5.98 13.80 -47.36
C HIS A 277 4.64 13.48 -48.02
#